data_AF-A0A531ANP4-F1
#
_entry.id   AF-A0A531ANP4-F1
#
_cell.length_a   1.000
_cell.length_b   1.000
_cell.length_c   1.000
_cell.angle_alpha   90.00
_cell.angle_beta   90.00
_cell.angle_gamma   90.00
#
_symmetry.space_group_name_H-M   'P 1'
#
loop_
_entity.id
_entity.type
_entity.pdbx_description
1 polymer ?
#
loop_
_entity_poly.entity_id
_entity_poly.type
_entity_poly.pdbx_seq_one_letter_code
_entity_poly.pdbx_strand_id
1 'polypeptide(L)'
;MEKVLGIGGFFFRAKEPDALARWYAGHLGVALPPESYDHRSWEQQQGATVFAPFAATSDYFGRVDQQWMINFRVRDLQAMVAQLTA
;
A
#
# COMPACT_ATOMS: atom_id res chain seq x y z
N MET A 1 11.94 21.69 -16.58
CA MET A 1 11.18 20.46 -16.91
C MET A 1 10.72 19.90 -15.58
N GLU A 2 9.42 19.84 -15.36
CA GLU A 2 8.84 19.50 -14.05
C GLU A 2 9.04 18.03 -13.70
N LYS A 3 9.15 17.73 -12.41
CA LYS A 3 9.27 16.37 -11.86
C LYS A 3 8.24 16.17 -10.76
N VAL A 4 7.69 14.97 -10.68
CA VAL A 4 6.84 14.57 -9.55
C VAL A 4 7.66 14.59 -8.26
N LEU A 5 7.05 15.08 -7.16
CA LEU A 5 7.72 15.20 -5.86
C LEU A 5 7.62 13.92 -5.02
N GLY A 6 6.72 13.01 -5.37
CA GLY A 6 6.44 11.78 -4.64
C GLY A 6 5.10 11.17 -5.04
N ILE A 7 4.65 10.18 -4.26
CA ILE A 7 3.34 9.54 -4.44
C ILE A 7 2.33 10.30 -3.58
N GLY A 8 1.28 10.85 -4.22
CA GLY A 8 0.18 11.52 -3.53
C GLY A 8 -0.93 10.58 -3.05
N GLY A 9 -0.98 9.35 -3.59
CA GLY A 9 -1.95 8.33 -3.21
C GLY A 9 -1.78 7.07 -4.05
N PHE A 10 -2.33 5.96 -3.55
CA PHE A 10 -2.40 4.68 -4.26
C PHE A 10 -3.83 4.15 -4.16
N PHE A 11 -4.47 3.96 -5.30
CA PHE A 11 -5.88 3.58 -5.39
C PHE A 11 -6.02 2.32 -6.24
N PHE A 12 -6.81 1.37 -5.77
CA PHE A 12 -7.02 0.11 -6.47
C PHE A 12 -8.42 -0.44 -6.21
N ARG A 13 -8.87 -1.35 -7.07
CA ARG A 13 -10.18 -1.99 -6.96
C ARG A 13 -10.14 -3.14 -5.96
N ALA A 14 -11.15 -3.22 -5.10
CA ALA A 14 -11.36 -4.31 -4.16
C ALA A 14 -12.80 -4.82 -4.25
N LYS A 15 -13.03 -6.10 -3.91
CA LYS A 15 -14.38 -6.68 -3.84
C LYS A 15 -15.20 -6.07 -2.68
N GLU A 16 -14.55 -5.86 -1.54
CA GLU A 16 -15.13 -5.38 -0.27
C GLU A 16 -14.27 -4.22 0.25
N PRO A 17 -14.36 -3.02 -0.34
CA PRO A 17 -13.41 -1.92 -0.07
C PRO A 17 -13.40 -1.48 1.40
N ASP A 18 -14.55 -1.35 2.05
CA ASP A 18 -14.64 -0.92 3.44
C ASP A 18 -14.05 -1.96 4.42
N ALA A 19 -14.30 -3.25 4.14
CA ALA A 19 -13.74 -4.33 4.94
C ALA A 19 -12.22 -4.37 4.81
N LEU A 20 -11.70 -4.21 3.58
CA LEU A 20 -10.27 -4.19 3.32
C LEU A 20 -9.59 -2.97 3.96
N ALA A 21 -10.20 -1.78 3.88
CA ALA A 21 -9.69 -0.58 4.51
C ALA A 21 -9.63 -0.72 6.04
N ARG A 22 -10.69 -1.24 6.67
CA ARG A 22 -10.68 -1.54 8.11
C ARG A 22 -9.64 -2.60 8.48
N TRP A 23 -9.43 -3.60 7.64
CA TRP A 23 -8.39 -4.61 7.85
C TRP A 23 -7.01 -3.96 7.87
N TYR A 24 -6.67 -3.11 6.88
CA TYR A 24 -5.40 -2.39 6.86
C TYR A 24 -5.22 -1.45 8.05
N ALA A 25 -6.29 -0.75 8.48
CA ALA A 25 -6.24 0.08 9.67
C ALA A 25 -5.94 -0.74 10.93
N GLY A 26 -6.66 -1.85 11.13
CA GLY A 26 -6.50 -2.70 12.31
C GLY A 26 -5.18 -3.48 12.36
N HIS A 27 -4.68 -3.93 11.21
CA HIS A 27 -3.53 -4.84 11.16
C HIS A 27 -2.22 -4.14 10.78
N LEU A 28 -2.27 -3.16 9.88
CA LEU A 28 -1.09 -2.47 9.37
C LEU A 28 -0.96 -1.02 9.87
N GLY A 29 -1.96 -0.48 10.55
CA GLY A 29 -1.98 0.92 10.99
C GLY A 29 -2.12 1.94 9.86
N VAL A 30 -2.59 1.52 8.69
CA VAL A 30 -2.89 2.43 7.57
C VAL A 30 -4.24 3.07 7.85
N ALA A 31 -4.25 4.36 8.19
CA ALA A 31 -5.48 5.07 8.50
C ALA A 31 -6.48 5.03 7.32
N LEU A 32 -7.78 5.04 7.63
CA LEU A 32 -8.83 5.06 6.62
C LEU A 32 -8.64 6.27 5.68
N PRO A 33 -8.99 6.14 4.39
CA PRO A 33 -8.98 7.28 3.48
C PRO A 33 -9.86 8.41 4.00
N PRO A 34 -9.45 9.69 3.85
CA PRO A 34 -10.27 10.81 4.28
C PRO A 34 -11.54 10.92 3.42
N GLU A 35 -12.68 11.20 4.04
CA GLU A 35 -13.97 11.36 3.36
C GLU A 35 -14.17 12.78 2.78
N SER A 36 -13.38 13.75 3.26
CA SER A 36 -13.37 15.13 2.78
C SER A 36 -11.96 15.73 2.85
N TYR A 37 -11.77 16.90 2.23
CA TYR A 37 -10.52 17.64 2.31
C TYR A 37 -10.18 18.18 3.70
N ASP A 38 -11.14 18.18 4.63
CA ASP A 38 -10.92 18.62 6.03
C ASP A 38 -10.22 17.55 6.87
N HIS A 39 -10.20 16.30 6.38
CA HIS A 39 -9.52 15.18 7.00
C HIS A 39 -8.20 14.89 6.30
N ARG A 40 -7.14 14.69 7.09
CA ARG A 40 -5.81 14.37 6.57
C ARG A 40 -5.72 12.89 6.19
N SER A 41 -5.07 12.63 5.06
CA SER A 41 -4.62 11.29 4.69
C SER A 41 -3.62 10.72 5.70
N TRP A 42 -3.42 9.41 5.67
CA TRP A 42 -2.37 8.74 6.44
C TRP A 42 -0.98 9.35 6.14
N GLU A 43 -0.34 9.88 7.19
CA GLU A 43 1.03 10.42 7.11
C GLU A 43 2.06 9.32 7.39
N GLN A 44 2.88 9.03 6.39
CA GLN A 44 3.93 8.00 6.46
C GLN A 44 5.24 8.60 6.98
N GLN A 45 6.07 7.78 7.62
CA GLN A 45 7.46 8.18 7.89
C GLN A 45 8.21 8.44 6.58
N GLN A 46 9.19 9.36 6.59
CA GLN A 46 10.04 9.61 5.43
C GLN A 46 10.87 8.38 5.08
N GLY A 47 11.24 8.25 3.81
CA GLY A 47 12.16 7.20 3.34
C GLY A 47 12.05 6.95 1.84
N ALA A 48 12.92 6.09 1.33
CA ALA A 48 12.96 5.74 -0.09
C ALA A 48 11.68 5.01 -0.55
N THR A 49 11.35 5.19 -1.82
CA THR A 49 10.29 4.47 -2.53
C THR A 49 10.89 3.90 -3.80
N VAL A 50 10.74 2.58 -4.00
CA VAL A 50 11.08 1.94 -5.27
C VAL A 50 9.91 2.13 -6.23
N PHE A 51 10.16 2.78 -7.36
CA PHE A 51 9.18 2.96 -8.43
C PHE A 51 9.71 2.28 -9.69
N ALA A 52 9.25 1.05 -9.95
CA ALA A 52 9.82 0.20 -11.00
C ALA A 52 8.72 -0.52 -11.80
N PRO A 53 8.78 -0.50 -13.14
CA PRO A 53 7.99 -1.39 -13.97
C PRO A 53 8.61 -2.79 -14.00
N PHE A 54 7.77 -3.80 -14.25
CA PHE A 54 8.18 -5.18 -14.52
C PHE A 54 7.75 -5.58 -15.93
N ALA A 55 8.37 -6.62 -16.48
CA ALA A 55 7.91 -7.22 -17.72
C ALA A 55 6.48 -7.74 -17.55
N ALA A 56 5.62 -7.52 -18.56
CA ALA A 56 4.23 -7.98 -18.54
C ALA A 56 4.08 -9.50 -18.41
N THR A 57 5.14 -10.26 -18.71
CA THR A 57 5.20 -11.73 -18.64
C THR A 57 5.91 -12.24 -17.37
N SER A 58 6.27 -11.36 -16.43
CA SER A 58 6.93 -11.78 -15.19
C SER A 58 6.01 -12.61 -14.31
N ASP A 59 6.52 -13.72 -13.79
CA ASP A 59 5.85 -14.58 -12.80
C ASP A 59 5.91 -14.01 -11.37
N TYR A 60 6.67 -12.93 -11.15
CA TYR A 60 6.90 -12.34 -9.83
C TYR A 60 5.63 -11.81 -9.14
N PHE A 61 4.58 -11.49 -9.91
CA PHE A 61 3.29 -11.00 -9.39
C PHE A 61 2.32 -12.14 -9.00
N GLY A 62 2.73 -13.39 -9.21
CA GLY A 62 1.90 -14.56 -8.96
C GLY A 62 0.84 -14.76 -10.04
N ARG A 63 -0.36 -14.21 -9.85
CA ARG A 63 -1.46 -14.38 -10.82
C ARG A 63 -1.30 -13.46 -12.02
N VAL A 64 -1.64 -13.95 -13.21
CA VAL A 64 -1.56 -13.18 -14.46
C VAL A 64 -2.46 -11.93 -14.46
N ASP A 65 -3.55 -11.93 -13.69
CA ASP A 65 -4.48 -10.81 -13.57
C ASP A 65 -4.06 -9.80 -12.48
N GLN A 66 -3.01 -10.08 -11.71
CA GLN A 66 -2.53 -9.19 -10.65
C GLN A 66 -1.90 -7.93 -11.25
N GLN A 67 -2.61 -6.81 -11.17
CA GLN A 67 -2.21 -5.56 -11.82
C GLN A 67 -1.16 -4.75 -11.05
N TRP A 68 -0.96 -5.02 -9.76
CA TRP A 68 -0.12 -4.21 -8.88
C TRP A 68 0.40 -5.00 -7.68
N MET A 69 1.49 -4.51 -7.11
CA MET A 69 1.99 -4.90 -5.79
C MET A 69 2.34 -3.65 -5.01
N ILE A 70 2.17 -3.70 -3.70
CA ILE A 70 2.62 -2.64 -2.79
C ILE A 70 3.64 -3.23 -1.82
N ASN A 71 4.77 -2.55 -1.65
CA ASN A 71 5.78 -2.92 -0.67
C ASN A 71 5.73 -1.95 0.51
N PHE A 72 5.24 -2.42 1.66
CA PHE A 72 5.23 -1.64 2.89
C PHE A 72 6.58 -1.72 3.60
N ARG A 73 7.06 -0.57 4.09
CA ARG A 73 8.21 -0.53 4.98
C ARG A 73 7.75 -0.74 6.41
N VAL A 74 8.36 -1.68 7.11
CA VAL A 74 8.07 -1.98 8.51
C VAL A 74 9.37 -1.91 9.31
N ARG A 75 9.27 -1.56 10.59
CA ARG A 75 10.43 -1.50 11.48
C ARG A 75 11.08 -2.86 11.67
N ASP A 76 10.27 -3.91 11.76
CA ASP A 76 10.70 -5.30 11.95
C ASP A 76 9.78 -6.21 11.12
N LEU A 77 10.37 -6.86 10.12
CA LEU A 77 9.63 -7.73 9.21
C LEU A 77 9.21 -9.05 9.88
N GLN A 78 10.05 -9.61 10.75
CA GLN A 78 9.73 -10.88 11.42
C GLN A 78 8.58 -10.69 12.40
N ALA A 79 8.60 -9.60 13.17
CA ALA A 79 7.51 -9.27 14.08
C ALA A 79 6.20 -8.98 13.33
N MET A 80 6.25 -8.26 12.20
CA MET A 80 5.07 -8.00 11.39
C MET A 80 4.46 -9.29 10.83
N VAL A 81 5.28 -10.20 10.30
CA VAL A 81 4.79 -11.48 9.79
C VAL A 81 4.16 -12.31 10.92
N ALA A 82 4.83 -12.42 12.08
CA ALA A 82 4.29 -13.15 13.23
C ALA A 82 2.92 -12.61 13.67
N GLN A 83 2.75 -11.28 13.70
CA GLN A 83 1.47 -10.63 14.02
C GLN A 83 0.36 -11.00 13.04
N LEU A 84 0.65 -11.08 11.74
CA LEU A 84 -0.37 -11.34 10.69
C LEU A 84 -0.74 -12.82 10.56
N THR A 85 0.08 -13.73 11.11
CA THR A 85 -0.15 -15.18 11.07
C THR A 85 -0.70 -15.76 12.36
N ALA A 86 -0.84 -14.95 13.42
CA ALA A 86 -1.44 -15.35 14.69
C ALA A 86 -2.97 -15.49 14.57
#